data_AF-A0A2H0Q7K9-F1
#
_entry.id   AF-A0A2H0Q7K9-F1
#
_cell.length_a   1.000
_cell.length_b   1.000
_cell.length_c   1.000
_cell.angle_alpha   90.00
_cell.angle_beta   90.00
_cell.angle_gamma   90.00
#
_symmetry.space_group_name_H-M   'P 1'
#
loop_
_entity.id
_entity.type
_entity.pdbx_description
1 polymer ?
#
loop_
_entity_poly.entity_id
_entity_poly.type
_entity_poly.pdbx_seq_one_letter_code
_entity_poly.pdbx_strand_id
1 'polypeptide(L)'
;MLRHYALIFLLVLTGCGLTATRPKLEMSLAQTAFIAAKNANAQTLAPAAYRKAEFYYLKAKSAYKRKYFNKAKQYATLSQKFSELAEMDAVRKATLERY
;
A
#
# COMPACT_ATOMS: atom_id res chain seq x y z
N MET A 1 -35.55 25.10 23.74
CA MET A 1 -34.08 25.00 23.97
C MET A 1 -33.54 23.58 23.78
N LEU A 2 -34.16 22.54 24.36
CA LEU A 2 -33.71 21.14 24.25
C LEU A 2 -33.55 20.61 22.80
N ARG A 3 -34.43 21.02 21.88
CA ARG A 3 -34.35 20.64 20.44
C ARG A 3 -33.11 21.16 19.71
N HIS A 4 -32.58 22.31 20.13
CA HIS A 4 -31.38 22.90 19.50
C HIS A 4 -30.11 22.20 19.99
N TYR A 5 -30.06 21.82 21.27
CA TYR A 5 -28.98 20.99 21.81
C TYR A 5 -28.93 19.60 21.16
N ALA A 6 -30.08 19.00 20.87
CA ALA A 6 -30.15 17.71 20.16
C ALA A 6 -29.59 17.79 18.72
N LEU A 7 -29.87 18.87 18.00
CA LEU A 7 -29.34 19.11 16.65
C LEU A 7 -27.83 19.35 16.65
N ILE A 8 -27.32 20.11 17.62
CA ILE A 8 -25.87 20.36 17.77
C ILE A 8 -25.14 19.05 18.12
N PHE A 9 -25.72 18.22 18.98
CA PHE A 9 -25.16 16.91 19.34
C PHE A 9 -25.08 15.96 18.13
N LEU A 10 -26.13 15.93 17.29
CA LEU A 10 -26.15 15.14 16.05
C LEU A 10 -25.06 15.61 15.06
N LEU A 11 -24.77 16.91 15.02
CA LEU A 11 -23.77 17.50 14.13
C LEU A 11 -22.34 17.20 14.57
N VAL A 12 -22.09 17.10 15.88
CA VAL A 12 -20.77 16.71 16.43
C VAL A 12 -20.46 15.22 16.15
N LEU A 13 -21.47 14.35 16.18
CA LEU A 13 -21.29 12.91 15.91
C LEU A 13 -20.90 12.61 14.45
N THR A 14 -21.20 13.49 13.49
CA THR A 14 -20.90 13.27 12.07
C THR A 14 -19.52 13.77 11.63
N GLY A 15 -18.82 14.54 12.48
CA GLY A 15 -17.54 15.18 12.15
C GLY A 15 -16.27 14.30 12.22
N CYS A 16 -16.36 13.05 12.69
CA CYS A 16 -15.18 12.25 13.06
C CYS A 16 -14.41 11.59 11.89
N GLY A 17 -14.80 11.80 10.63
CA GLY A 17 -14.26 11.06 9.47
C GLY A 17 -13.02 11.66 8.77
N LEU A 18 -12.57 12.85 9.17
CA LEU A 18 -11.54 13.62 8.43
C LEU A 18 -10.09 13.42 8.91
N THR A 19 -9.85 12.56 9.91
CA THR A 19 -8.52 12.37 10.53
C THR A 19 -7.62 11.37 9.78
N ALA A 20 -7.86 11.10 8.50
CA ALA A 20 -6.99 10.22 7.71
C ALA A 20 -5.62 10.87 7.49
N THR A 21 -4.63 10.48 8.31
CA THR A 21 -3.26 10.97 8.21
C THR A 21 -2.59 10.49 6.92
N ARG A 22 -1.75 11.34 6.32
CA ARG A 22 -1.00 11.01 5.10
C ARG A 22 -0.01 9.85 5.36
N PRO A 23 -0.13 8.69 4.68
CA PRO A 23 0.65 7.49 4.97
C PRO A 23 2.04 7.55 4.30
N LYS A 24 2.88 8.50 4.73
CA LYS A 24 4.21 8.71 4.12
C LYS A 24 5.12 7.50 4.31
N LEU A 25 5.09 6.91 5.50
CA LEU A 25 5.92 5.78 5.86
C LEU A 25 5.57 4.54 5.01
N GLU A 26 4.29 4.18 4.96
CA GLU A 26 3.82 3.00 4.24
C GLU A 26 4.07 3.11 2.73
N MET A 27 3.91 4.31 2.16
CA MET A 27 4.25 4.57 0.76
C MET A 27 5.76 4.40 0.49
N SER A 28 6.61 4.86 1.42
CA SER A 28 8.06 4.71 1.33
C SER A 28 8.48 3.25 1.39
N LEU A 29 7.93 2.49 2.35
CA LEU A 29 8.22 1.06 2.52
C LEU A 29 7.79 0.25 1.30
N ALA A 30 6.59 0.53 0.75
CA ALA A 30 6.13 -0.12 -0.47
C ALA A 30 7.06 0.19 -1.67
N GLN A 31 7.54 1.42 -1.78
CA GLN A 31 8.48 1.81 -2.84
C GLN A 31 9.83 1.10 -2.70
N THR A 32 10.40 1.07 -1.50
CA THR A 32 11.70 0.41 -1.27
C THR A 32 11.59 -1.09 -1.52
N ALA A 33 10.52 -1.74 -1.03
CA ALA A 33 10.28 -3.17 -1.26
C ALA A 33 10.10 -3.47 -2.76
N PHE A 34 9.35 -2.64 -3.50
CA PHE A 34 9.17 -2.83 -4.93
C PHE A 34 10.49 -2.69 -5.72
N ILE A 35 11.35 -1.74 -5.33
CA ILE A 35 12.68 -1.59 -5.91
C ILE A 35 13.57 -2.80 -5.60
N ALA A 36 13.52 -3.32 -4.37
CA ALA A 36 14.27 -4.51 -3.97
C ALA A 36 13.85 -5.74 -4.80
N ALA A 37 12.54 -5.98 -4.94
CA ALA A 37 12.01 -7.02 -5.81
C ALA A 37 12.46 -6.86 -7.28
N LYS A 38 12.48 -5.64 -7.80
CA LYS A 38 12.97 -5.34 -9.14
C LYS A 38 14.46 -5.67 -9.28
N ASN A 39 15.28 -5.26 -8.31
CA ASN A 39 16.72 -5.51 -8.30
C ASN A 39 17.05 -7.02 -8.20
N ALA A 40 16.20 -7.80 -7.54
CA ALA A 40 16.29 -9.27 -7.50
C ALA A 40 15.86 -9.95 -8.82
N ASN A 41 15.58 -9.21 -9.89
CA ASN A 41 15.04 -9.73 -11.15
C ASN A 41 13.71 -10.50 -10.97
N ALA A 42 12.87 -10.10 -10.00
CA ALA A 42 11.60 -10.78 -9.76
C ALA A 42 10.61 -10.68 -10.93
N GLN A 43 10.82 -9.76 -11.88
CA GLN A 43 10.06 -9.70 -13.13
C GLN A 43 10.14 -10.99 -13.95
N THR A 44 11.31 -11.63 -13.97
CA THR A 44 11.56 -12.86 -14.72
C THR A 44 11.40 -14.08 -13.83
N LEU A 45 11.95 -14.02 -12.62
CA LEU A 45 12.01 -15.18 -11.71
C LEU A 45 10.70 -15.38 -10.92
N ALA A 46 9.98 -14.32 -10.58
CA ALA A 46 8.74 -14.37 -9.79
C ALA A 46 7.61 -13.49 -10.39
N PRO A 47 7.26 -13.65 -11.69
CA PRO A 47 6.39 -12.72 -12.41
C PRO A 47 4.99 -12.60 -11.82
N ALA A 48 4.43 -13.69 -11.27
CA ALA A 48 3.08 -13.69 -10.71
C ALA A 48 2.95 -12.79 -9.47
N ALA A 49 3.92 -12.85 -8.55
CA ALA A 49 3.96 -12.00 -7.37
C ALA A 49 4.35 -10.57 -7.74
N TYR A 50 5.34 -10.41 -8.62
CA TYR A 50 5.81 -9.09 -9.07
C TYR A 50 4.70 -8.27 -9.76
N ARG A 51 3.91 -8.88 -10.66
CA ARG A 51 2.79 -8.18 -11.32
C ARG A 51 1.71 -7.73 -10.32
N LYS A 52 1.43 -8.53 -9.28
CA LYS A 52 0.52 -8.13 -8.20
C LYS A 52 1.09 -6.95 -7.40
N ALA A 53 2.38 -7.00 -7.08
CA ALA A 53 3.07 -5.93 -6.39
C ALA A 53 2.99 -4.61 -7.16
N GLU A 54 3.26 -4.66 -8.47
CA GLU A 54 3.19 -3.51 -9.38
C GLU A 54 1.77 -2.94 -9.48
N PHE A 55 0.77 -3.81 -9.66
CA PHE A 55 -0.63 -3.40 -9.73
C PHE A 55 -1.07 -2.64 -8.47
N TYR A 56 -0.75 -3.16 -7.29
CA TYR A 56 -1.08 -2.48 -6.03
C TYR A 56 -0.23 -1.22 -5.82
N TYR A 57 1.04 -1.21 -6.25
CA TYR A 57 1.89 -0.02 -6.18
C TYR A 57 1.31 1.14 -6.99
N LEU A 58 0.89 0.88 -8.23
CA LEU A 58 0.26 1.86 -9.10
C LEU A 58 -1.06 2.38 -8.52
N LYS A 59 -1.88 1.49 -7.95
CA LYS A 59 -3.11 1.87 -7.24
C LYS A 59 -2.82 2.73 -6.01
N ALA A 60 -1.79 2.40 -5.22
CA ALA A 60 -1.37 3.18 -4.06
C ALA A 60 -0.96 4.61 -4.48
N LYS A 61 -0.13 4.74 -5.51
CA LYS A 61 0.28 6.05 -6.07
C LYS A 61 -0.91 6.88 -6.56
N SER A 62 -1.84 6.25 -7.29
CA SER A 62 -3.04 6.92 -7.78
C SER A 62 -3.95 7.41 -6.63
N ALA A 63 -4.21 6.55 -5.64
CA ALA A 63 -5.00 6.89 -4.46
C ALA A 63 -4.33 7.99 -3.61
N TYR A 64 -3.01 7.94 -3.45
CA TYR A 64 -2.24 8.94 -2.72
C TYR A 64 -2.32 10.31 -3.40
N LYS A 65 -2.18 10.36 -4.75
CA LYS A 65 -2.34 11.60 -5.54
C LYS A 65 -3.74 12.22 -5.38
N ARG A 66 -4.78 11.38 -5.29
CA ARG A 66 -6.18 11.78 -5.06
C ARG A 66 -6.51 12.11 -3.60
N LYS A 67 -5.52 12.06 -2.69
CA LYS A 67 -5.67 12.27 -1.23
C LYS A 67 -6.60 11.24 -0.55
N TYR A 68 -6.78 10.06 -1.15
CA TYR A 68 -7.50 8.95 -0.53
C TYR A 68 -6.55 8.14 0.35
N PHE A 69 -6.13 8.74 1.47
CA PHE A 69 -5.04 8.24 2.31
C PHE A 69 -5.28 6.85 2.90
N ASN A 70 -6.50 6.54 3.34
CA ASN A 70 -6.83 5.21 3.85
C ASN A 70 -6.68 4.13 2.76
N LYS A 71 -7.18 4.39 1.55
CA LYS A 71 -7.05 3.46 0.42
C LYS A 71 -5.59 3.35 -0.05
N ALA A 72 -4.87 4.47 -0.08
CA ALA A 72 -3.46 4.50 -0.41
C ALA A 72 -2.64 3.62 0.54
N LYS A 73 -2.89 3.73 1.85
CA LYS A 73 -2.27 2.89 2.88
C LYS A 73 -2.55 1.40 2.65
N GLN A 74 -3.82 1.02 2.45
CA GLN A 74 -4.19 -0.37 2.18
C GLN A 74 -3.47 -0.94 0.94
N TYR A 75 -3.45 -0.19 -0.16
CA TYR A 75 -2.74 -0.62 -1.37
C TYR A 75 -1.22 -0.65 -1.19
N ALA A 76 -0.64 0.28 -0.43
CA ALA A 76 0.79 0.29 -0.12
C ALA A 76 1.19 -0.95 0.69
N THR A 77 0.43 -1.32 1.71
CA THR A 77 0.68 -2.54 2.50
C THR A 77 0.59 -3.81 1.64
N LEU A 78 -0.39 -3.89 0.74
CA LEU A 78 -0.49 -5.02 -0.19
C LEU A 78 0.69 -5.05 -1.17
N SER A 79 1.06 -3.90 -1.72
CA SER A 79 2.21 -3.77 -2.62
C SER A 79 3.51 -4.20 -1.94
N GLN A 80 3.75 -3.74 -0.71
CA GLN A 80 4.90 -4.13 0.10
C GLN A 80 4.95 -5.66 0.26
N LYS A 81 3.85 -6.27 0.75
CA LYS A 81 3.77 -7.72 0.98
C LYS A 81 4.08 -8.54 -0.28
N PHE A 82 3.49 -8.17 -1.42
CA PHE A 82 3.76 -8.89 -2.68
C PHE A 82 5.16 -8.61 -3.21
N SER A 83 5.74 -7.44 -2.94
CA SER A 83 7.12 -7.13 -3.33
C SER A 83 8.11 -7.98 -2.55
N GLU A 84 7.96 -8.05 -1.22
CA GLU A 84 8.80 -8.88 -0.35
C GLU A 84 8.71 -10.37 -0.75
N LEU A 85 7.50 -10.87 -1.02
CA LEU A 85 7.31 -12.23 -1.53
C LEU A 85 8.03 -12.44 -2.87
N ALA A 86 7.87 -11.51 -3.81
CA ALA A 86 8.49 -11.61 -5.12
C ALA A 86 10.02 -11.57 -5.05
N GLU A 87 10.58 -10.73 -4.16
CA GLU A 87 12.01 -10.68 -3.87
C GLU A 87 12.50 -12.02 -3.32
N MET A 88 11.85 -12.56 -2.28
CA MET A 88 12.23 -13.84 -1.68
C MET A 88 12.20 -14.99 -2.68
N ASP A 89 11.14 -15.08 -3.49
CA ASP A 89 11.00 -16.12 -4.51
C ASP A 89 12.05 -15.98 -5.61
N ALA A 90 12.35 -14.76 -6.03
CA ALA A 90 13.37 -14.48 -7.04
C ALA A 90 14.77 -14.83 -6.53
N VAL A 91 15.12 -14.42 -5.30
CA VAL A 91 16.39 -14.76 -4.66
C VAL A 91 16.51 -16.28 -4.53
N ARG A 92 15.47 -16.97 -4.04
CA ARG A 92 15.49 -18.42 -3.89
C ARG A 92 15.75 -19.12 -5.23
N LYS A 93 15.04 -18.73 -6.30
CA LYS A 93 15.24 -19.32 -7.63
C LYS A 93 16.63 -19.02 -8.18
N ALA A 94 17.09 -17.77 -8.08
CA ALA A 94 18.42 -17.37 -8.50
C ALA A 94 19.53 -18.14 -7.75
N THR A 95 19.33 -18.47 -6.48
CA THR A 95 20.28 -19.29 -5.72
C THR A 95 20.23 -20.76 -6.12
N LEU A 96 19.05 -21.32 -6.39
CA LEU A 96 18.90 -22.72 -6.80
C LEU A 96 19.42 -22.97 -8.22
N GLU A 97 19.26 -22.02 -9.14
CA GLU A 97 19.80 -22.09 -10.51
C GLU A 97 21.33 -21.95 -10.58
N ARG A 98 21.96 -21.49 -9.49
CA ARG A 98 23.43 -21.35 -9.39
C ARG A 98 24.15 -22.59 -8.87
N TYR A 99 23.43 -23.59 -8.36
CA TYR A 99 23.94 -24.89 -7.94
C TYR A 99 23.61 -25.95 -8.98
#